data_AF-A0A0M3HHV5-F1
#
_entry.id   AF-A0A0M3HHV5-F1
#
_cell.length_a   1.000
_cell.length_b   1.000
_cell.length_c   1.000
_cell.angle_alpha   90.00
_cell.angle_beta   90.00
_cell.angle_gamma   90.00
#
_symmetry.space_group_name_H-M   'P 1'
#
loop_
_entity.id
_entity.type
_entity.pdbx_description
1 polymer ?
#
loop_
_entity_poly.entity_id
_entity_poly.type
_entity_poly.pdbx_seq_one_letter_code
_entity_poly.pdbx_strand_id
1 'polypeptide(L)'
;MEGREFVLNADDESQDERLFSPRWTQMASILYALSILTTTGYASATPTTLLGQWVAIGYGLLGIPLMVLAAVDVGRFLSEVVLATYAKVDTDAKIPAEVIEISVFVRKLVDGLP
;
A
#
# COMPACT_ATOMS: atom_id res chain seq x y z
N MET A 1 -5.95 28.78 54.45
CA MET A 1 -6.39 28.85 53.05
C MET A 1 -5.53 27.87 52.31
N GLU A 2 -6.12 26.71 52.05
CA GLU A 2 -5.44 25.52 51.54
C GLU A 2 -4.70 25.83 50.24
N GLY A 3 -3.42 25.46 50.20
CA GLY A 3 -2.66 25.44 48.96
C GLY A 3 -3.35 24.45 48.03
N ARG A 4 -3.90 24.95 46.92
CA ARG A 4 -4.53 24.10 45.93
C ARG A 4 -3.52 23.06 45.46
N GLU A 5 -3.91 21.81 45.64
CA GLU A 5 -3.28 20.62 45.07
C GLU A 5 -2.89 20.91 43.62
N PHE A 6 -1.60 20.85 43.33
CA PHE A 6 -1.18 20.54 41.98
C PHE A 6 -1.62 19.11 41.73
N VAL A 7 -2.81 18.96 41.14
CA VAL A 7 -3.21 17.72 40.49
C VAL A 7 -2.21 17.55 39.34
N LEU A 8 -1.12 16.84 39.62
CA LEU A 8 -0.36 16.17 38.56
C LEU A 8 -1.34 15.16 37.99
N ASN A 9 -2.04 15.61 36.96
CA ASN A 9 -2.89 14.78 36.14
C ASN A 9 -1.97 13.64 35.67
N ALA A 10 -2.21 12.45 36.20
CA ALA A 10 -1.48 11.24 35.83
C ALA A 10 -2.02 10.68 34.50
N ASP A 11 -2.41 11.57 33.57
CA ASP A 11 -2.71 11.25 32.18
C ASP A 11 -1.46 11.31 31.28
N ASP A 12 -0.30 11.68 31.85
CA ASP A 12 1.01 11.46 31.22
C ASP A 12 1.54 10.03 31.43
N GLU A 13 0.65 9.05 31.67
CA GLU A 13 0.97 7.61 31.61
C GLU A 13 0.77 7.03 30.18
N SER A 14 0.76 7.89 29.15
CA SER A 14 0.55 7.47 27.75
C SER A 14 1.69 7.84 26.78
N GLN A 15 2.73 8.55 27.25
CA GLN A 15 3.85 8.96 26.41
C GLN A 15 5.10 8.06 26.57
N ASP A 16 5.27 7.39 27.70
CA ASP A 16 6.45 6.57 27.98
C ASP A 16 6.44 5.20 27.27
N GLU A 17 5.28 4.63 26.93
CA GLU A 17 5.20 3.42 26.06
C GLU A 17 5.67 3.69 24.62
N ARG A 18 5.64 4.96 24.17
CA ARG A 18 6.22 5.36 22.89
C ARG A 18 7.74 5.53 22.93
N LEU A 19 8.32 5.63 24.12
CA LEU A 19 9.76 5.83 24.29
C LEU A 19 10.56 4.56 23.92
N PHE A 20 9.96 3.37 24.10
CA PHE A 20 10.59 2.07 23.84
C PHE A 20 10.07 1.32 22.61
N SER A 21 9.05 1.83 21.92
CA SER A 21 8.67 1.30 20.61
C SER A 21 9.49 2.01 19.53
N PRO A 22 10.37 1.31 18.79
CA PRO A 22 11.08 1.92 17.68
C PRO A 22 10.06 2.49 16.69
N ARG A 23 9.99 3.83 16.58
CA ARG A 23 9.09 4.55 15.67
C ARG A 23 9.18 4.03 14.22
N TRP A 24 10.31 3.40 13.90
CA TRP A 24 10.59 2.73 12.64
C TRP A 24 10.99 1.28 12.90
N THR A 25 10.01 0.39 12.99
CA THR A 25 10.24 -1.05 12.88
C THR A 25 10.38 -1.44 11.40
N GLN A 26 11.02 -2.58 11.12
CA GLN A 26 11.17 -3.08 9.74
C GLN A 26 9.81 -3.26 9.05
N MET A 27 8.79 -3.74 9.78
CA MET A 27 7.44 -3.88 9.25
C MET A 27 6.82 -2.51 8.93
N ALA A 28 6.96 -1.53 9.83
CA ALA A 28 6.41 -0.19 9.64
C ALA A 28 7.07 0.56 8.47
N SER A 29 8.37 0.40 8.25
CA SER A 29 9.06 1.01 7.12
C SER A 29 8.68 0.39 5.77
N ILE A 30 8.49 -0.93 5.71
CA ILE A 30 7.98 -1.62 4.53
C ILE A 30 6.55 -1.19 4.22
N LEU A 31 5.68 -1.12 5.23
CA LEU A 31 4.31 -0.65 5.07
C LEU A 31 4.26 0.82 4.61
N TYR A 32 5.14 1.66 5.14
CA TYR A 32 5.29 3.04 4.68
C TYR A 32 5.74 3.11 3.21
N ALA A 33 6.78 2.37 2.83
CA ALA A 33 7.25 2.31 1.44
C ALA A 33 6.17 1.75 0.49
N LEU A 34 5.43 0.74 0.94
CA LEU A 34 4.29 0.17 0.21
C LEU A 34 3.18 1.20 0.05
N SER A 35 2.88 2.01 1.07
CA SER A 35 1.85 3.05 0.99
C SER A 35 2.20 4.18 0.02
N ILE A 36 3.50 4.49 -0.14
CA ILE A 36 3.99 5.40 -1.19
C ILE A 36 3.82 4.74 -2.55
N LEU A 37 4.19 3.45 -2.66
CA LEU A 37 4.08 2.67 -3.90
C LEU A 37 2.64 2.58 -4.40
N THR A 38 1.69 2.26 -3.50
CA THR A 38 0.26 2.16 -3.81
C THR A 38 -0.44 3.51 -3.90
N THR A 39 0.29 4.63 -3.73
CA THR A 39 -0.23 6.00 -3.68
C THR A 39 -1.29 6.25 -2.60
N THR A 40 -1.43 5.35 -1.62
CA THR A 40 -2.36 5.49 -0.51
C THR A 40 -1.94 6.63 0.42
N GLY A 41 -0.63 6.78 0.66
CA GLY A 41 -0.03 7.92 1.35
C GLY A 41 -0.48 8.09 2.81
N TYR A 42 -0.02 7.23 3.72
CA TYR A 42 -0.28 7.41 5.15
C TYR A 42 0.65 8.49 5.75
N ALA A 43 0.10 9.69 5.98
CA ALA A 43 0.82 10.86 6.52
C ALA A 43 1.23 10.75 8.01
N SER A 44 0.83 9.68 8.71
CA SER A 44 1.10 9.50 10.15
C SER A 44 2.57 9.16 10.45
N ALA A 45 3.29 8.60 9.47
CA ALA A 45 4.68 8.15 9.61
C ALA A 45 5.59 8.79 8.56
N THR A 46 5.63 10.12 8.48
CA THR A 46 6.54 10.82 7.55
C THR A 46 7.94 10.94 8.17
N PRO A 47 9.02 10.56 7.44
CA PRO A 47 10.38 10.80 7.91
C PRO A 47 10.64 12.31 7.97
N THR A 48 10.99 12.82 9.15
CA THR A 48 11.37 14.23 9.35
C THR A 48 12.82 14.52 8.94
N THR A 49 13.56 13.50 8.49
CA THR A 49 14.94 13.63 8.03
C THR A 49 14.97 14.07 6.57
N LEU A 50 15.84 15.04 6.25
CA LEU A 50 16.01 15.56 4.87
C LEU A 50 16.28 14.44 3.86
N LEU A 51 17.14 13.49 4.23
CA LEU A 51 17.52 12.37 3.37
C LEU A 51 16.35 11.38 3.17
N GLY A 52 15.54 11.15 4.20
CA GLY A 52 14.34 10.30 4.11
C GLY A 52 13.24 10.90 3.24
N GLN A 53 13.11 12.23 3.23
CA GLN A 53 12.18 12.93 2.33
C GLN A 53 12.59 12.82 0.87
N TRP A 54 13.87 13.03 0.54
CA TRP A 54 14.37 12.87 -0.83
C TRP A 54 14.19 11.45 -1.35
N VAL A 55 14.45 10.45 -0.50
CA VAL A 55 14.21 9.05 -0.83
C VAL A 55 12.72 8.79 -1.04
N ALA A 56 11.83 9.31 -0.19
CA ALA A 56 10.38 9.16 -0.35
C ALA A 56 9.86 9.79 -1.64
N ILE A 57 10.36 10.97 -2.01
CA ILE A 57 10.02 11.66 -3.26
C ILE A 57 10.50 10.85 -4.47
N GLY A 58 11.75 10.38 -4.45
CA GLY A 58 12.30 9.54 -5.52
C GLY A 58 11.55 8.20 -5.64
N TYR A 59 11.17 7.60 -4.52
CA TYR A 59 10.39 6.38 -4.46
C TYR A 59 8.96 6.57 -4.96
N GLY A 60 8.35 7.74 -4.74
CA GLY A 60 7.05 8.09 -5.34
C GLY A 60 7.12 8.25 -6.86
N LEU A 61 8.16 8.93 -7.36
CA LEU A 61 8.39 9.15 -8.79
C LEU A 61 8.62 7.86 -9.56
N LEU A 62 9.41 6.94 -9.02
CA LEU A 62 9.60 5.60 -9.60
C LEU A 62 8.44 4.66 -9.28
N GLY A 63 7.77 4.85 -8.14
CA GLY A 63 6.73 3.97 -7.65
C GLY A 63 5.45 4.04 -8.46
N ILE A 64 5.02 5.22 -8.91
CA ILE A 64 3.82 5.38 -9.75
C ILE A 64 3.89 4.53 -11.05
N PRO A 65 4.93 4.64 -11.90
CA PRO A 65 5.01 3.80 -13.09
C PRO A 65 5.21 2.32 -12.75
N LEU A 66 5.96 2.00 -11.69
CA LEU A 66 6.18 0.62 -11.26
C LEU A 66 4.90 -0.03 -10.72
N MET A 67 4.04 0.73 -10.04
CA MET A 67 2.76 0.27 -9.51
C MET A 67 1.78 -0.04 -10.65
N VAL A 68 1.76 0.76 -11.71
CA VAL A 68 0.96 0.48 -12.90
C VAL A 68 1.42 -0.82 -13.56
N LEU A 69 2.73 -1.03 -13.71
CA LEU A 69 3.28 -2.29 -14.25
C LEU A 69 2.96 -3.49 -13.35
N ALA A 70 3.12 -3.34 -12.04
CA ALA A 70 2.78 -4.37 -11.07
C ALA A 70 1.29 -4.70 -11.09
N ALA A 71 0.41 -3.69 -11.21
CA ALA A 71 -1.03 -3.90 -11.31
C ALA A 71 -1.41 -4.64 -12.62
N VAL A 72 -0.76 -4.33 -13.73
CA VAL A 72 -0.92 -5.04 -15.01
C VAL A 72 -0.51 -6.51 -14.86
N ASP A 73 0.64 -6.77 -14.25
CA ASP A 73 1.17 -8.13 -14.07
C ASP A 73 0.32 -8.95 -13.10
N VAL A 74 -0.06 -8.36 -11.96
CA VAL A 74 -1.00 -8.96 -11.01
C VAL A 74 -2.36 -9.21 -11.65
N GLY A 75 -2.84 -8.29 -12.50
CA GLY A 75 -4.09 -8.47 -13.25
C GLY A 75 -4.04 -9.64 -14.23
N ARG A 76 -2.91 -9.84 -14.93
CA ARG A 76 -2.69 -11.02 -15.78
C ARG A 76 -2.67 -12.30 -14.95
N PHE A 77 -1.91 -12.31 -13.86
CA PHE A 77 -1.82 -13.46 -12.98
C PHE A 77 -3.18 -13.84 -12.40
N LEU A 78 -3.97 -12.85 -11.94
CA LEU A 78 -5.33 -13.10 -11.46
C LEU A 78 -6.22 -13.69 -12.55
N SER A 79 -6.14 -13.15 -13.78
CA SER A 79 -6.90 -13.65 -14.92
C SER A 79 -6.55 -15.10 -15.24
N GLU A 80 -5.26 -15.45 -15.27
CA GLU A 80 -4.80 -16.82 -15.49
C GLU A 80 -5.23 -17.77 -14.37
N VAL A 81 -5.11 -17.35 -13.11
CA VAL A 81 -5.53 -18.16 -11.96
C VAL A 81 -7.03 -18.40 -11.98
N VAL A 82 -7.82 -17.35 -12.27
CA VAL A 82 -9.28 -17.47 -12.44
C VAL A 82 -9.57 -18.43 -13.58
N LEU A 83 -9.01 -18.25 -14.78
CA LEU A 83 -9.22 -19.15 -15.91
C LEU A 83 -8.80 -20.59 -15.60
N ALA A 84 -7.67 -20.81 -14.94
CA ALA A 84 -7.21 -22.14 -14.55
C ALA A 84 -8.12 -22.80 -13.51
N THR A 85 -8.69 -22.00 -12.61
CA THR A 85 -9.64 -22.47 -11.59
C THR A 85 -10.99 -22.80 -12.23
N TYR A 86 -11.51 -21.92 -13.10
CA TYR A 86 -12.74 -22.14 -13.85
C TYR A 86 -12.63 -23.32 -14.83
N ALA A 87 -11.51 -23.48 -15.54
CA ALA A 87 -11.28 -24.62 -16.43
C ALA A 87 -11.16 -25.96 -15.68
N LYS A 88 -10.78 -25.93 -14.39
CA LYS A 88 -10.82 -27.11 -13.52
C LYS A 88 -12.21 -27.39 -12.95
N VAL A 89 -13.06 -26.36 -12.83
CA VAL A 89 -14.39 -26.46 -12.23
C VAL A 89 -15.45 -26.82 -13.27
N ASP A 90 -15.30 -26.41 -14.53
CA ASP A 90 -16.33 -26.63 -15.55
C ASP A 90 -15.74 -26.82 -16.96
N THR A 91 -15.96 -28.00 -17.54
CA THR A 91 -15.54 -28.35 -18.92
C THR A 91 -16.52 -27.80 -19.98
N ASP A 92 -17.65 -27.18 -19.60
CA ASP A 92 -18.68 -26.69 -20.53
C ASP A 92 -19.09 -25.21 -20.33
N ALA A 93 -18.52 -24.52 -19.33
CA ALA A 93 -18.91 -23.15 -19.02
C ALA A 93 -18.28 -22.10 -19.96
N LYS A 94 -19.17 -21.41 -20.67
CA LYS A 94 -18.94 -20.17 -21.42
C LYS A 94 -18.20 -19.14 -20.57
N ILE A 95 -16.99 -18.75 -21.00
CA ILE A 95 -16.14 -17.77 -20.30
C ILE A 95 -16.95 -16.48 -20.04
N PRO A 96 -17.07 -16.01 -18.77
CA PRO A 96 -17.84 -14.81 -18.45
C PRO A 96 -17.16 -13.58 -19.05
N ALA A 97 -17.97 -12.68 -19.63
CA ALA A 97 -17.51 -11.54 -20.41
C ALA A 97 -16.57 -10.60 -19.63
N GLU A 98 -16.70 -10.54 -18.29
CA GLU A 98 -15.83 -9.76 -17.40
C GLU A 98 -14.36 -10.18 -17.47
N VAL A 99 -14.05 -11.47 -17.65
CA VAL A 99 -12.65 -11.94 -17.72
C VAL A 99 -11.99 -11.49 -19.04
N ILE A 100 -12.78 -11.44 -20.12
CA ILE A 100 -12.34 -10.90 -21.41
C ILE A 100 -12.14 -9.39 -21.30
N GLU A 101 -13.04 -8.66 -20.63
CA GLU A 101 -12.90 -7.21 -20.40
C GLU A 101 -11.67 -6.86 -19.59
N ILE A 102 -11.35 -7.63 -18.53
CA ILE A 102 -10.12 -7.44 -17.73
C ILE A 102 -8.89 -7.66 -18.60
N SER A 103 -8.86 -8.72 -19.41
CA SER A 103 -7.70 -9.01 -20.29
C SER A 103 -7.51 -7.94 -21.37
N VAL A 104 -8.60 -7.44 -21.97
CA VAL A 104 -8.59 -6.34 -22.95
C VAL A 104 -8.19 -5.01 -22.30
N PHE A 105 -8.68 -4.72 -21.09
CA PHE A 105 -8.32 -3.52 -20.33
C PHE A 105 -6.84 -3.52 -19.97
N VAL A 106 -6.33 -4.64 -19.44
CA VAL A 106 -4.90 -4.82 -19.12
C VAL A 106 -4.02 -4.68 -20.36
N ARG A 107 -4.46 -5.20 -21.52
CA ARG A 107 -3.75 -5.06 -22.79
C ARG A 107 -3.76 -3.62 -23.31
N LYS A 108 -4.90 -2.92 -23.22
CA LYS A 108 -5.00 -1.49 -23.52
C LYS A 108 -4.14 -0.62 -22.61
N LEU A 109 -4.00 -1.01 -21.34
CA LEU A 109 -3.20 -0.28 -20.34
C LEU A 109 -1.70 -0.47 -20.58
N VAL A 110 -1.28 -1.68 -20.99
CA VAL A 110 0.14 -1.99 -21.23
C VAL A 110 0.67 -1.49 -22.57
N ASP A 111 -0.16 -1.51 -23.62
CA ASP A 111 0.30 -1.20 -24.98
C ASP A 111 0.36 0.30 -25.27
N GLY A 112 -0.12 1.15 -24.35
CA GLY A 112 0.10 2.59 -24.36
C GLY A 112 -0.17 3.27 -25.72
N LEU A 113 -1.46 3.54 -26.00
CA LEU A 113 -2.03 4.44 -27.03
C LEU A 113 -2.40 3.81 -28.39
N PRO A 114 -3.47 4.28 -29.09
CA PRO A 114 -4.56 5.18 -28.71
C PRO A 114 -5.84 4.50 -28.18
#